data_AF-A0A0W1R6W5-F1
#
_entry.id   AF-A0A0W1R6W5-F1
#
_cell.length_a   1.000
_cell.length_b   1.000
_cell.length_c   1.000
_cell.angle_alpha   90.00
_cell.angle_beta   90.00
_cell.angle_gamma   90.00
#
_symmetry.space_group_name_H-M   'P 1'
#
loop_
_entity.id
_entity.type
_entity.pdbx_description
1 polymer ?
#
loop_
_entity_poly.entity_id
_entity_poly.type
_entity_poly.pdbx_seq_one_letter_code
_entity_poly.pdbx_strand_id
1 'polypeptide(L)'
;MYSHLRSKASYGLAVGLIVAVPLTLELLFGHLLDEVVAGGQFPWWLPEFGTTIGQTASTYLLLLDALTYLGVPAVVFALGVHYATMKQNT
;
A
#
# COMPACT_ATOMS: atom_id res chain seq x y z
N MET A 1 -0.15 27.38 -22.69
CA MET A 1 -1.33 26.55 -22.33
C MET A 1 -1.01 25.04 -22.24
N TYR A 2 0.21 24.64 -21.85
CA TYR A 2 0.62 23.21 -21.79
C TYR A 2 1.15 22.78 -20.40
N SER A 3 1.31 23.69 -19.44
CA SER A 3 1.87 23.38 -18.12
C SER A 3 0.88 22.71 -17.15
N HIS A 4 -0.42 23.01 -17.26
CA HIS A 4 -1.44 22.47 -16.33
C HIS A 4 -1.84 21.02 -16.63
N LEU A 5 -1.68 20.54 -17.86
CA LEU A 5 -2.01 19.17 -18.27
C LEU A 5 -1.02 18.14 -17.71
N ARG A 6 0.26 18.49 -17.64
CA ARG A 6 1.31 17.60 -17.12
C ARG A 6 1.17 17.36 -15.61
N SER A 7 0.77 18.39 -14.86
CA SER A 7 0.55 18.31 -13.41
C SER A 7 -0.65 17.44 -13.03
N LYS A 8 -1.77 17.54 -13.76
CA LYS A 8 -2.95 16.69 -13.50
C LYS A 8 -2.72 15.23 -13.87
N ALA A 9 -2.01 14.96 -14.96
CA ALA A 9 -1.63 13.61 -15.35
C ALA A 9 -0.66 12.97 -14.33
N SER A 10 0.33 13.72 -13.83
CA SER A 10 1.20 13.23 -12.75
C SER A 10 0.44 12.98 -11.44
N TYR A 11 -0.62 13.73 -11.18
CA TYR A 11 -1.45 13.55 -9.99
C TYR A 11 -2.32 12.29 -10.06
N GLY A 12 -2.97 12.07 -11.20
CA GLY A 12 -3.72 10.84 -11.45
C GLY A 12 -2.82 9.60 -11.36
N LEU A 13 -1.59 9.70 -11.88
CA LEU A 13 -0.58 8.65 -11.74
C LEU A 13 -0.11 8.45 -10.29
N ALA A 14 0.09 9.53 -9.53
CA ALA A 14 0.49 9.43 -8.12
C ALA A 14 -0.60 8.76 -7.27
N VAL A 15 -1.86 9.17 -7.43
CA VAL A 15 -3.00 8.55 -6.74
C VAL A 15 -3.17 7.10 -7.20
N GLY A 16 -3.06 6.85 -8.51
CA GLY A 16 -3.10 5.50 -9.06
C GLY A 16 -2.01 4.60 -8.48
N LEU A 17 -0.78 5.08 -8.34
CA LEU A 17 0.32 4.36 -7.69
C LEU A 17 0.06 4.10 -6.21
N ILE A 18 -0.42 5.11 -5.48
CA ILE A 18 -0.73 4.97 -4.05
C ILE A 18 -1.78 3.88 -3.80
N VAL A 19 -2.76 3.72 -4.70
CA VAL A 19 -3.77 2.65 -4.62
C VAL A 19 -3.25 1.33 -5.18
N ALA A 20 -2.48 1.35 -6.26
CA ALA A 20 -1.98 0.15 -6.92
C ALA A 20 -0.92 -0.59 -6.10
N VAL A 21 -0.12 0.13 -5.29
CA VAL A 21 0.91 -0.46 -4.43
C VAL A 21 0.32 -1.43 -3.39
N PRO A 22 -0.64 -1.04 -2.53
CA PRO A 22 -1.22 -1.98 -1.57
C PRO A 22 -1.95 -3.15 -2.26
N LEU A 23 -2.65 -2.91 -3.37
CA LEU A 23 -3.34 -3.97 -4.12
C LEU A 23 -2.36 -5.00 -4.70
N THR A 24 -1.24 -4.56 -5.28
CA THR A 24 -0.20 -5.48 -5.76
C THR A 24 0.50 -6.19 -4.61
N LEU A 25 0.66 -5.53 -3.47
CA LEU A 25 1.25 -6.11 -2.27
C LEU A 25 0.34 -7.19 -1.65
N GLU A 26 -0.98 -6.95 -1.60
CA GLU A 26 -2.00 -7.94 -1.17
C GLU A 26 -2.01 -9.17 -2.08
N LEU A 27 -1.96 -8.98 -3.40
CA LEU A 27 -1.87 -10.09 -4.36
C LEU A 27 -0.61 -10.93 -4.18
N LEU A 28 0.54 -10.25 -4.02
CA LEU A 28 1.82 -10.92 -3.81
C LEU A 28 1.83 -11.70 -2.48
N PHE A 29 1.29 -11.11 -1.41
CA PHE A 29 1.15 -11.78 -0.12
C PHE A 29 0.17 -12.95 -0.18
N GLY A 30 -0.95 -12.82 -0.88
CA GLY A 30 -1.89 -13.92 -1.09
C GLY A 30 -1.22 -15.12 -1.75
N HIS A 31 -0.43 -14.88 -2.79
CA HIS A 31 0.32 -15.93 -3.46
C HIS A 31 1.38 -16.60 -2.57
N LEU A 32 2.12 -15.79 -1.80
CA LEU A 32 3.08 -16.30 -0.82
C LEU A 32 2.40 -17.14 0.25
N LEU A 33 1.23 -16.72 0.75
CA LEU A 33 0.48 -17.48 1.73
C LEU A 33 -0.04 -18.81 1.17
N ASP A 34 -0.49 -18.83 -0.08
CA ASP A 34 -0.89 -20.07 -0.76
C ASP A 34 0.30 -21.04 -0.89
N GLU A 35 1.49 -20.55 -1.27
CA GLU A 35 2.72 -21.36 -1.32
C GLU A 35 3.12 -21.87 0.07
N VAL A 36 2.99 -21.04 1.10
CA VAL A 36 3.29 -21.42 2.49
C VAL A 36 2.29 -22.45 3.00
N VAL A 37 1.01 -22.35 2.67
CA VAL A 37 -0.02 -23.33 3.05
C VAL A 37 0.19 -24.64 2.31
N ALA A 38 0.60 -24.59 1.03
CA ALA A 38 0.86 -25.77 0.21
C ALA A 38 2.18 -26.48 0.57
N GLY A 39 3.22 -25.72 0.89
CA GLY A 39 4.59 -26.21 1.14
C GLY A 39 4.99 -26.28 2.61
N GLY A 40 4.22 -25.68 3.52
CA GLY A 40 4.40 -25.72 4.97
C GLY A 40 5.55 -24.87 5.54
N GLN A 41 6.13 -23.96 4.77
CA GLN A 41 7.35 -23.23 5.16
C GLN A 41 7.35 -21.78 4.67
N PHE A 42 7.67 -20.83 5.57
CA PHE A 42 7.86 -19.42 5.22
C PHE A 42 9.21 -19.21 4.52
N PRO A 43 9.32 -18.25 3.58
CA PRO A 43 10.61 -17.92 2.98
C PRO A 43 11.62 -17.46 4.03
N TRP A 44 12.86 -17.95 3.94
CA TRP A 44 13.97 -17.66 4.87
C TRP A 44 14.32 -16.17 5.02
N TRP A 45 13.89 -15.33 4.08
CA TRP A 45 14.11 -13.89 4.10
C TRP A 45 12.98 -13.11 4.80
N LEU A 46 11.86 -13.77 5.15
CA LEU A 46 10.75 -13.11 5.82
C LEU A 46 10.80 -13.36 7.34
N PRO A 47 10.80 -12.29 8.16
CA PRO A 47 10.76 -12.44 9.61
C PRO A 47 9.51 -13.20 10.09
N GLU A 48 9.72 -14.31 10.81
CA GLU A 48 8.64 -15.02 11.48
C GLU A 48 8.25 -14.26 12.76
N PHE A 49 6.99 -13.87 12.84
CA PHE A 49 6.41 -13.22 14.02
C PHE A 49 5.48 -14.22 14.73
N GLY A 50 5.94 -14.72 15.88
CA GLY A 50 5.19 -15.65 16.73
C GLY A 50 5.64 -17.11 16.63
N THR A 51 4.84 -18.01 17.19
CA THR A 51 5.17 -19.44 17.30
C THR A 51 4.60 -20.29 16.16
N THR A 52 3.74 -19.69 15.32
CA THR A 52 3.06 -20.40 14.21
C THR A 52 3.02 -19.55 12.94
N ILE A 53 3.11 -20.23 11.81
CA ILE A 53 3.01 -19.66 10.45
C ILE A 53 1.74 -18.81 10.27
N GLY A 54 0.59 -19.28 10.79
CA GLY A 54 -0.68 -18.55 10.70
C GLY A 54 -0.69 -17.25 11.50
N GLN A 55 0.04 -17.19 12.62
CA GLN A 55 0.16 -15.98 13.43
C GLN A 55 1.04 -14.92 12.75
N THR A 56 2.12 -15.35 12.08
CA THR A 56 2.94 -14.47 11.24
C THR A 56 2.13 -13.93 10.06
N ALA A 57 1.45 -14.82 9.32
CA ALA A 57 0.60 -14.46 8.19
C ALA A 57 -0.47 -13.42 8.56
N SER A 58 -1.22 -13.66 9.65
CA SER A 58 -2.26 -12.74 10.12
C SER A 58 -1.71 -11.40 10.57
N THR A 59 -0.51 -11.36 11.19
CA THR A 59 0.14 -10.10 11.57
C THR A 59 0.50 -9.26 10.35
N TYR A 60 1.05 -9.88 9.31
CA TYR A 60 1.35 -9.19 8.05
C TYR A 60 0.09 -8.71 7.33
N LEU A 61 -0.95 -9.56 7.25
CA LEU A 61 -2.24 -9.18 6.68
C LEU A 61 -2.88 -8.01 7.43
N LEU A 62 -2.81 -8.00 8.76
CA LEU A 62 -3.34 -6.90 9.56
C LEU A 62 -2.58 -5.58 9.31
N LEU A 63 -1.26 -5.66 9.14
CA LEU A 63 -0.43 -4.51 8.78
C LEU A 63 -0.76 -3.98 7.37
N LEU A 64 -0.97 -4.89 6.42
CA LEU A 64 -1.41 -4.57 5.07
C LEU A 64 -2.79 -3.90 5.10
N ASP A 65 -3.78 -4.49 5.79
CA ASP A 65 -5.11 -3.90 5.96
C ASP A 65 -5.03 -2.51 6.60
N ALA A 66 -4.22 -2.34 7.65
CA ALA A 66 -4.02 -1.03 8.26
C ALA A 66 -3.42 -0.02 7.26
N LEU A 67 -2.46 -0.44 6.44
CA LEU A 67 -1.89 0.41 5.39
C LEU A 67 -2.93 0.75 4.31
N THR A 68 -3.71 -0.22 3.86
CA THR A 68 -4.73 -0.05 2.81
C THR A 68 -5.89 0.82 3.29
N TYR A 69 -6.43 0.56 4.47
CA TYR A 69 -7.63 1.24 4.98
C TYR A 69 -7.36 2.53 5.77
N LEU A 70 -6.18 2.68 6.39
CA LEU A 70 -5.83 3.91 7.11
C LEU A 70 -4.72 4.69 6.39
N GLY A 71 -3.68 4.00 5.94
CA GLY A 71 -2.53 4.63 5.27
C GLY A 71 -2.92 5.31 3.96
N VAL A 72 -3.57 4.61 3.04
CA VAL A 72 -3.97 5.17 1.74
C VAL A 72 -4.87 6.40 1.90
N PRO A 73 -5.98 6.36 2.66
CA PRO A 73 -6.83 7.54 2.85
C PRO A 73 -6.08 8.69 3.53
N ALA A 74 -5.21 8.42 4.50
CA ALA A 74 -4.42 9.45 5.17
C ALA A 74 -3.45 10.14 4.21
N VAL A 75 -2.77 9.38 3.34
CA VAL A 75 -1.87 9.94 2.32
C VAL A 75 -2.64 10.76 1.30
N VAL A 76 -3.78 10.26 0.81
CA VAL A 76 -4.66 10.99 -0.12
C VAL A 76 -5.16 12.30 0.52
N PHE A 77 -5.56 12.26 1.79
CA PHE A 77 -5.97 13.43 2.54
C PHE A 77 -4.84 14.45 2.70
N ALA A 78 -3.64 14.00 3.10
CA ALA A 78 -2.47 14.86 3.26
C ALA A 78 -2.08 15.55 1.95
N LEU A 79 -2.13 14.82 0.82
CA LEU A 79 -1.92 15.38 -0.51
C LEU A 79 -2.97 16.44 -0.86
N GLY A 80 -4.24 16.18 -0.57
CA GLY A 80 -5.32 17.13 -0.74
C GLY A 80 -5.13 18.42 0.08
N VAL A 81 -4.77 18.29 1.36
CA VAL A 81 -4.49 19.42 2.26
C VAL A 81 -3.29 20.24 1.76
N HIS A 82 -2.20 19.57 1.39
CA HIS A 82 -1.00 20.24 0.88
C HIS A 82 -1.28 21.02 -0.41
N TYR A 83 -2.14 20.50 -1.29
CA TYR A 83 -2.57 21.23 -2.48
C TYR A 83 -3.46 22.43 -2.16
N ALA A 84 -4.37 22.28 -1.20
CA ALA A 84 -5.23 23.37 -0.76
C ALA A 84 -4.42 24.52 -0.17
N THR A 85 -3.43 24.23 0.68
CA THR A 85 -2.55 25.26 1.28
C THR A 85 -1.63 25.90 0.27
N MET A 86 -1.08 25.15 -0.71
CA MET A 86 -0.29 25.73 -1.81
C MET A 86 -1.12 26.72 -2.66
N LYS A 87 -2.39 26.39 -2.94
CA LYS A 87 -3.27 27.26 -3.74
C LYS A 87 -3.65 28.56 -3.00
N GLN A 88 -3.61 28.58 -1.68
CA GLN A 88 -4.02 29.72 -0.86
C GLN A 88 -2.93 30.79 -0.70
N ASN A 89 -1.67 30.44 -0.97
CA ASN A 89 -0.50 31.34 -0.91
C ASN A 89 -0.10 31.94 -2.27
N THR A 90 -0.92 31.75 -3.32
CA THR A 90 -0.75 32.37 -4.66
C THR A 90 -1.95 33.25 -4.96
#